data_AF-A0A418CQS2-F1
#
_entry.id   AF-A0A418CQS2-F1
#
_cell.length_a   1.000
_cell.length_b   1.000
_cell.length_c   1.000
_cell.angle_alpha   90.00
_cell.angle_beta   90.00
_cell.angle_gamma   90.00
#
_symmetry.space_group_name_H-M   'P 1'
#
loop_
_entity.id
_entity.type
_entity.pdbx_description
1 polymer ?
#
loop_
_entity_poly.entity_id
_entity_poly.type
_entity_poly.pdbx_seq_one_letter_code
_entity_poly.pdbx_strand_id
1 'polypeptide(L)'
;DTLEIKPSIRLRLFFFRLLGHYDRRKFIPTFAARLERCNARDKDVMTAILSKNDPAEPSKALDSSIIRDTIGFSELWQVPTPSMEDIVQQFFASPMAQTDPDDVGRYCLFTGSNSSGCEPWAGMNLPPWTYTPDKYFNKTAAIPIGVSVLGLTGNLDPMTTSKHARRHFKNMKGDNKKLVEFPVAVHGVIDNTPLSDSPTDPHCGLLVVADFLLANGALDAINLTCMDKVQPLNFDIPDALALELFDLDGGAMDGKILNPAQDAKDYKSKYTDMKVYKSKYTQMKVGVIVLSFAVVGLGVYAFLKHREAKATRGKYAVYEDACMGNAS
;
A
#
# COMPACT_ATOMS: atom_id res chain seq x y z
N ASP A 1 -30.61 -5.59 -4.79
CA ASP A 1 -30.29 -6.93 -4.25
C ASP A 1 -28.86 -6.98 -3.78
N THR A 2 -28.68 -6.96 -2.46
CA THR A 2 -27.40 -7.30 -1.84
C THR A 2 -27.15 -8.79 -2.08
N LEU A 3 -25.94 -9.15 -2.52
CA LEU A 3 -25.54 -10.54 -2.68
C LEU A 3 -25.84 -11.30 -1.38
N GLU A 4 -26.67 -12.34 -1.45
CA GLU A 4 -26.84 -13.29 -0.35
C GLU A 4 -25.44 -13.76 0.08
N ILE A 5 -25.06 -13.52 1.33
CA ILE A 5 -23.69 -13.76 1.81
C ILE A 5 -23.43 -15.26 1.90
N LYS A 6 -23.03 -15.85 0.77
CA LYS A 6 -22.62 -17.25 0.67
C LYS A 6 -21.19 -17.41 1.20
N PRO A 7 -20.82 -18.59 1.73
CA PRO A 7 -19.44 -18.86 2.16
C PRO A 7 -18.40 -18.57 1.07
N SER A 8 -18.74 -18.86 -0.19
CA SER A 8 -17.87 -18.60 -1.35
C SER A 8 -17.55 -17.12 -1.58
N ILE A 9 -18.45 -16.21 -1.17
CA ILE A 9 -18.24 -14.75 -1.23
C ILE A 9 -17.28 -14.33 -0.12
N ARG A 10 -17.53 -14.77 1.13
CA ARG A 10 -16.64 -14.48 2.26
C ARG A 10 -15.22 -14.97 2.02
N LEU A 11 -15.07 -16.15 1.42
CA LEU A 11 -13.76 -16.72 1.11
C LEU A 11 -12.99 -15.89 0.06
N ARG A 12 -13.65 -15.44 -1.02
CA ARG A 12 -13.00 -14.58 -2.04
C ARG A 12 -12.49 -13.28 -1.44
N LEU A 13 -13.32 -12.62 -0.63
CA LEU A 13 -12.95 -11.39 0.08
C LEU A 13 -11.84 -11.63 1.10
N PHE A 14 -11.89 -12.76 1.80
CA PHE A 14 -10.85 -13.16 2.74
C PHE A 14 -9.50 -13.33 2.02
N PHE A 15 -9.43 -14.14 0.96
CA PHE A 15 -8.18 -14.34 0.23
C PHE A 15 -7.70 -13.09 -0.50
N PHE A 16 -8.61 -12.22 -1.00
CA PHE A 16 -8.24 -10.91 -1.53
C PHE A 16 -7.52 -10.05 -0.48
N ARG A 17 -8.05 -9.99 0.75
CA ARG A 17 -7.41 -9.27 1.86
C ARG A 17 -6.07 -9.88 2.22
N LEU A 18 -5.93 -11.20 2.22
CA LEU A 18 -4.62 -11.83 2.44
C LEU A 18 -3.63 -11.43 1.35
N LEU A 19 -4.03 -11.47 0.08
CA LEU A 19 -3.17 -11.14 -1.05
C LEU A 19 -2.71 -9.68 -1.02
N GLY A 20 -3.56 -8.75 -0.57
CA GLY A 20 -3.26 -7.32 -0.49
C GLY A 20 -2.17 -6.94 0.51
N HIS A 21 -1.78 -7.82 1.43
CA HIS A 21 -0.83 -7.53 2.50
C HIS A 21 0.35 -8.51 2.52
N TYR A 22 1.57 -7.97 2.61
CA TYR A 22 2.81 -8.75 2.56
C TYR A 22 2.89 -9.82 3.67
N ASP A 23 2.50 -9.48 4.89
CA ASP A 23 2.53 -10.35 6.08
C ASP A 23 1.44 -11.43 6.07
N ARG A 24 0.32 -11.18 5.38
CA ARG A 24 -0.86 -12.06 5.35
C ARG A 24 -0.89 -13.01 4.15
N ARG A 25 -0.37 -12.62 3.00
CA ARG A 25 -0.43 -13.42 1.76
C ARG A 25 0.19 -14.81 1.89
N LYS A 26 1.18 -14.96 2.79
CA LYS A 26 1.83 -16.24 3.08
C LYS A 26 0.89 -17.28 3.68
N PHE A 27 -0.23 -16.86 4.27
CA PHE A 27 -1.26 -17.75 4.81
C PHE A 27 -2.22 -18.30 3.76
N ILE A 28 -2.18 -17.81 2.51
CA ILE A 28 -3.09 -18.25 1.44
C ILE A 28 -3.03 -19.77 1.24
N PRO A 29 -1.85 -20.41 1.06
CA PRO A 29 -1.80 -21.87 0.89
C PRO A 29 -2.29 -22.61 2.14
N THR A 30 -1.98 -22.10 3.33
CA THR A 30 -2.40 -22.71 4.59
C THR A 30 -3.91 -22.76 4.74
N PHE A 31 -4.60 -21.63 4.51
CA PHE A 31 -6.05 -21.62 4.60
C PHE A 31 -6.71 -22.37 3.45
N ALA A 32 -6.12 -22.36 2.24
CA ALA A 32 -6.59 -23.22 1.15
C ALA A 32 -6.51 -24.71 1.52
N ALA A 33 -5.38 -25.16 2.06
CA ALA A 33 -5.18 -26.54 2.48
C ALA A 33 -6.10 -26.94 3.66
N ARG A 34 -6.36 -26.04 4.63
CA ARG A 34 -7.35 -26.29 5.70
C ARG A 34 -8.77 -26.44 5.14
N LEU A 35 -9.16 -25.62 4.16
CA LEU A 35 -10.46 -25.73 3.51
C LEU A 35 -10.59 -27.03 2.71
N GLU A 36 -9.53 -27.45 2.03
CA GLU A 36 -9.47 -28.72 1.30
C GLU A 36 -9.54 -29.93 2.25
N ARG A 37 -8.83 -29.87 3.39
CA ARG A 37 -8.83 -30.92 4.40
C ARG A 37 -10.20 -31.12 5.06
N CYS A 38 -11.01 -30.07 5.16
CA CYS A 38 -12.44 -30.10 5.47
C CYS A 38 -12.83 -30.96 6.71
N ASN A 39 -12.02 -30.91 7.77
CA ASN A 39 -12.34 -31.59 9.04
C ASN A 39 -13.03 -30.65 10.04
N ALA A 40 -13.56 -31.21 11.14
CA ALA A 40 -14.25 -30.43 12.17
C ALA A 40 -13.39 -29.30 12.77
N ARG A 41 -12.10 -29.56 13.00
CA ARG A 41 -11.18 -28.56 13.56
C ARG A 41 -10.97 -27.39 12.60
N ASP A 42 -10.77 -27.66 11.32
CA ASP A 42 -10.60 -26.60 10.31
C ASP A 42 -11.89 -25.82 10.11
N LYS A 43 -13.05 -26.47 10.18
CA LYS A 43 -14.35 -25.78 10.17
C LYS A 43 -14.44 -24.78 11.32
N ASP A 44 -14.08 -25.19 12.54
CA ASP A 44 -14.12 -24.30 13.72
C ASP A 44 -13.15 -23.12 13.56
N VAL A 45 -11.92 -23.39 13.11
CA VAL A 45 -10.89 -22.37 12.85
C VAL A 45 -11.35 -21.38 11.78
N MET A 46 -11.81 -21.86 10.62
CA MET A 46 -12.26 -21.00 9.53
C MET A 46 -13.51 -20.21 9.93
N THR A 47 -14.43 -20.80 10.70
CA THR A 47 -15.62 -20.10 11.21
C THR A 47 -15.22 -18.96 12.14
N ALA A 48 -14.30 -19.20 13.08
CA ALA A 48 -13.82 -18.17 13.99
C ALA A 48 -13.12 -17.02 13.24
N ILE A 49 -12.24 -17.33 12.29
CA ILE A 49 -11.51 -16.32 11.51
C ILE A 49 -12.46 -15.49 10.65
N LEU A 50 -13.40 -16.13 9.93
CA LEU A 50 -14.31 -15.45 9.01
C LEU A 50 -15.46 -14.70 9.72
N SER A 51 -15.65 -14.96 11.01
CA SER A 51 -16.66 -14.28 11.85
C SER A 51 -16.09 -13.16 12.70
N LYS A 52 -14.76 -13.03 12.81
CA LYS A 52 -14.13 -11.87 13.44
C LYS A 52 -14.47 -10.62 12.62
N ASN A 53 -15.07 -9.65 13.29
CA ASN A 53 -15.16 -8.30 12.74
C ASN A 53 -13.75 -7.70 12.75
N ASP A 54 -13.41 -6.97 11.68
CA ASP A 54 -12.19 -6.16 11.69
C ASP A 54 -12.25 -5.21 12.91
N PRO A 55 -11.14 -5.01 13.63
CA PRO A 55 -11.11 -4.04 14.72
C PRO A 55 -11.59 -2.68 14.20
N ALA A 56 -12.29 -1.92 15.04
CA ALA A 56 -12.78 -0.59 14.69
C ALA A 56 -11.64 0.22 14.05
N GLU A 57 -11.84 0.62 12.80
CA GLU A 57 -10.80 1.35 12.08
C GLU A 57 -10.45 2.64 12.84
N PRO A 58 -9.18 3.06 12.86
CA PRO A 58 -8.80 4.34 13.43
C PRO A 58 -9.63 5.46 12.80
N SER A 59 -9.80 6.56 13.55
CA SER A 59 -10.64 7.70 13.17
C SER A 59 -10.50 8.07 11.68
N LYS A 60 -11.61 7.89 10.96
CA LYS A 60 -11.79 8.22 9.54
C LYS A 60 -11.99 9.72 9.28
N ALA A 61 -11.52 10.60 10.18
CA ALA A 61 -11.79 12.03 10.08
C ALA A 61 -11.35 12.68 8.75
N LEU A 62 -10.40 12.05 8.04
CA LEU A 62 -9.93 12.47 6.72
C LEU A 62 -10.38 11.54 5.57
N ASP A 63 -11.16 10.48 5.84
CA ASP A 63 -11.70 9.58 4.82
C ASP A 63 -13.11 10.05 4.43
N SER A 64 -13.26 10.45 3.16
CA SER A 64 -14.54 10.90 2.61
C SER A 64 -14.91 10.02 1.42
N SER A 65 -15.81 9.06 1.67
CA SER A 65 -16.39 8.24 0.61
C SER A 65 -17.11 9.08 -0.44
N ILE A 66 -17.77 10.17 -0.03
CA ILE A 66 -18.45 11.09 -0.95
C ILE A 66 -17.46 11.71 -1.94
N ILE A 67 -16.35 12.29 -1.45
CA ILE A 67 -15.34 12.91 -2.34
C ILE A 67 -14.71 11.87 -3.25
N ARG A 68 -14.36 10.71 -2.69
CA ARG A 68 -13.78 9.59 -3.45
C ARG A 68 -14.72 9.16 -4.58
N ASP A 69 -16.00 8.95 -4.28
CA ASP A 69 -16.99 8.48 -5.23
C ASP A 69 -17.33 9.58 -6.27
N THR A 70 -17.38 10.86 -5.87
CA THR A 70 -17.51 11.99 -6.82
C THR A 70 -16.39 12.00 -7.86
N ILE A 71 -15.13 11.88 -7.43
CA ILE A 71 -13.97 11.85 -8.34
C ILE A 71 -13.99 10.55 -9.17
N GLY A 72 -14.19 9.41 -8.51
CA GLY A 72 -14.20 8.10 -9.13
C GLY A 72 -15.25 7.98 -10.24
N PHE A 73 -16.49 8.39 -9.97
CA PHE A 73 -17.58 8.33 -10.95
C PHE A 73 -17.49 9.41 -12.03
N SER A 74 -16.81 10.52 -11.79
CA SER A 74 -16.59 11.54 -12.81
C SER A 74 -15.43 11.19 -13.77
N GLU A 75 -14.38 10.52 -13.29
CA GLU A 75 -13.13 10.37 -14.05
C GLU A 75 -12.62 8.94 -14.26
N LEU A 76 -12.93 8.00 -13.37
CA LEU A 76 -12.29 6.68 -13.33
C LEU A 76 -13.24 5.53 -13.65
N TRP A 77 -14.54 5.75 -13.47
CA TRP A 77 -15.56 4.74 -13.71
C TRP A 77 -15.70 4.42 -15.20
N GLN A 78 -16.02 3.17 -15.49
CA GLN A 78 -16.22 2.71 -16.85
C GLN A 78 -17.51 3.29 -17.42
N VAL A 79 -17.42 3.94 -18.59
CA VAL A 79 -18.58 4.47 -19.32
C VAL A 79 -18.62 3.84 -20.73
N PRO A 80 -19.74 3.19 -21.14
CA PRO A 80 -20.98 3.01 -20.37
C PRO A 80 -20.78 2.12 -19.15
N THR A 81 -21.58 2.35 -18.11
CA THR A 81 -21.50 1.56 -16.86
C THR A 81 -21.76 0.08 -17.14
N PRO A 82 -20.98 -0.84 -16.55
CA PRO A 82 -21.35 -2.25 -16.53
C PRO A 82 -22.66 -2.44 -15.75
N SER A 83 -23.36 -3.56 -16.01
CA SER A 83 -24.49 -3.96 -15.17
C SER A 83 -24.02 -4.49 -13.81
N MET A 84 -24.91 -4.50 -12.82
CA MET A 84 -24.61 -5.18 -11.55
C MET A 84 -24.26 -6.66 -11.78
N GLU A 85 -24.95 -7.32 -12.71
CA GLU A 85 -24.69 -8.72 -13.05
C GLU A 85 -23.26 -8.91 -13.58
N ASP A 86 -22.78 -8.04 -14.46
CA ASP A 86 -21.41 -8.12 -14.97
C ASP A 86 -20.37 -8.02 -13.86
N ILE A 87 -20.56 -7.10 -12.90
CA ILE A 87 -19.66 -6.95 -11.74
C ILE A 87 -19.68 -8.21 -10.88
N VAL A 88 -20.87 -8.79 -10.66
CA VAL A 88 -21.02 -10.05 -9.92
C VAL A 88 -20.33 -11.22 -10.64
N GLN A 89 -20.49 -11.35 -11.95
CA GLN A 89 -19.83 -12.40 -12.73
C GLN A 89 -18.30 -12.25 -12.69
N GLN A 90 -17.78 -11.04 -12.83
CA GLN A 90 -16.34 -10.76 -12.71
C GLN A 90 -15.80 -11.16 -11.33
N PHE A 91 -16.54 -10.87 -10.26
CA PHE A 91 -16.16 -11.30 -8.92
C PHE A 91 -16.11 -12.83 -8.80
N PHE A 92 -17.10 -13.54 -9.34
CA PHE A 92 -17.14 -15.00 -9.25
C PHE A 92 -16.08 -15.70 -10.12
N ALA A 93 -15.63 -15.05 -11.19
CA ALA A 93 -14.57 -15.54 -12.09
C ALA A 93 -13.18 -15.61 -11.44
N SER A 94 -12.98 -15.03 -10.25
CA SER A 94 -11.71 -15.08 -9.52
C SER A 94 -11.87 -15.75 -8.14
N PRO A 95 -10.88 -16.53 -7.67
CA PRO A 95 -10.85 -17.07 -6.31
C PRO A 95 -10.49 -16.02 -5.25
N MET A 96 -9.94 -14.88 -5.66
CA MET A 96 -9.50 -13.78 -4.80
C MET A 96 -9.97 -12.48 -5.44
N ALA A 97 -11.05 -11.92 -4.91
CA ALA A 97 -11.69 -10.77 -5.50
C ALA A 97 -12.32 -9.88 -4.44
N GLN A 98 -12.39 -8.60 -4.76
CA GLN A 98 -13.25 -7.63 -4.12
C GLN A 98 -14.49 -7.44 -4.98
N THR A 99 -15.67 -7.31 -4.36
CA THR A 99 -16.92 -6.98 -5.05
C THR A 99 -17.60 -5.86 -4.31
N ASP A 100 -18.17 -4.95 -5.08
CA ASP A 100 -19.13 -3.96 -4.62
C ASP A 100 -20.10 -3.70 -5.79
N PRO A 101 -21.09 -4.58 -6.02
CA PRO A 101 -22.05 -4.38 -7.11
C PRO A 101 -22.91 -3.13 -6.86
N ASP A 102 -22.95 -2.63 -5.63
CA ASP A 102 -23.63 -1.39 -5.29
C ASP A 102 -22.89 -0.17 -5.87
N ASP A 103 -21.63 -0.30 -6.29
CA ASP A 103 -20.93 0.74 -7.06
C ASP A 103 -21.70 1.16 -8.32
N VAL A 104 -22.38 0.23 -9.00
CA VAL A 104 -23.20 0.56 -10.18
C VAL A 104 -24.34 1.48 -9.77
N GLY A 105 -25.05 1.14 -8.70
CA GLY A 105 -26.14 1.97 -8.19
C GLY A 105 -25.66 3.32 -7.69
N ARG A 106 -24.53 3.34 -6.96
CA ARG A 106 -23.89 4.59 -6.52
C ARG A 106 -23.49 5.46 -7.71
N TYR A 107 -22.86 4.90 -8.74
CA TYR A 107 -22.56 5.60 -9.98
C TYR A 107 -23.82 6.22 -10.59
N CYS A 108 -24.87 5.40 -10.80
CA CYS A 108 -26.12 5.86 -11.41
C CYS A 108 -26.80 6.97 -10.61
N LEU A 109 -26.79 6.86 -9.28
CA LEU A 109 -27.30 7.87 -8.36
C LEU A 109 -26.49 9.17 -8.40
N PHE A 110 -25.16 9.08 -8.41
CA PHE A 110 -24.28 10.24 -8.42
C PHE A 110 -24.33 10.96 -9.75
N THR A 111 -24.41 10.25 -10.87
CA THR A 111 -24.26 10.86 -12.20
C THR A 111 -25.58 11.16 -12.89
N GLY A 112 -26.69 10.51 -12.49
CA GLY A 112 -27.95 10.53 -13.24
C GLY A 112 -27.81 9.95 -14.65
N SER A 113 -26.88 9.01 -14.86
CA SER A 113 -26.59 8.43 -16.19
C SER A 113 -27.81 7.71 -16.77
N ASN A 114 -28.01 7.82 -18.08
CA ASN A 114 -29.05 7.13 -18.84
C ASN A 114 -28.55 5.82 -19.51
N SER A 115 -27.35 5.36 -19.16
CA SER A 115 -26.82 4.06 -19.60
C SER A 115 -27.77 2.93 -19.21
N SER A 116 -27.83 1.85 -20.00
CA SER A 116 -28.70 0.69 -19.73
C SER A 116 -28.51 0.10 -18.33
N GLY A 117 -27.27 0.03 -17.83
CA GLY A 117 -26.98 -0.41 -16.47
C GLY A 117 -27.59 0.46 -15.37
N CYS A 118 -28.10 1.66 -15.69
CA CYS A 118 -28.76 2.58 -14.77
C CYS A 118 -30.28 2.58 -14.83
N GLU A 119 -30.91 1.76 -15.69
CA GLU A 119 -32.37 1.68 -15.82
C GLU A 119 -33.10 1.54 -14.48
N PRO A 120 -32.64 0.70 -13.51
CA PRO A 120 -33.32 0.56 -12.22
C PRO A 120 -33.42 1.84 -11.40
N TRP A 121 -32.57 2.84 -11.69
CA TRP A 121 -32.49 4.09 -10.95
C TRP A 121 -32.99 5.32 -11.73
N ALA A 122 -33.49 5.14 -12.95
CA ALA A 122 -33.92 6.24 -13.84
C ALA A 122 -35.03 7.13 -13.25
N GLY A 123 -35.85 6.61 -12.34
CA GLY A 123 -37.00 7.31 -11.76
C GLY A 123 -36.73 8.16 -10.51
N MET A 124 -35.51 8.16 -9.95
CA MET A 124 -35.26 8.79 -8.64
C MET A 124 -35.10 10.33 -8.69
N ASN A 125 -34.95 10.92 -9.87
CA ASN A 125 -34.86 12.38 -10.08
C ASN A 125 -34.00 13.12 -9.04
N LEU A 126 -32.77 12.65 -8.83
CA LEU A 126 -31.83 13.25 -7.89
C LEU A 126 -30.89 14.22 -8.62
N PRO A 127 -30.52 15.35 -8.01
CA PRO A 127 -29.47 16.21 -8.54
C PRO A 127 -28.15 15.43 -8.63
N PRO A 128 -27.45 15.44 -9.78
CA PRO A 128 -26.15 14.80 -9.89
C PRO A 128 -25.15 15.36 -8.88
N TRP A 129 -24.38 14.46 -8.25
CA TRP A 129 -23.27 14.77 -7.35
C TRP A 129 -21.93 14.40 -8.01
N THR A 130 -21.74 14.94 -9.20
CA THR A 130 -20.52 14.82 -10.02
C THR A 130 -20.11 16.19 -10.55
N TYR A 131 -18.93 16.25 -11.17
CA TYR A 131 -18.49 17.44 -11.91
C TYR A 131 -18.17 17.06 -13.35
N THR A 132 -18.27 18.05 -14.24
CA THR A 132 -17.83 17.88 -15.62
C THR A 132 -16.30 17.79 -15.63
N PRO A 133 -15.72 16.70 -16.18
CA PRO A 133 -14.27 16.60 -16.28
C PRO A 133 -13.70 17.75 -17.10
N ASP A 134 -12.54 18.24 -16.70
CA ASP A 134 -11.93 19.40 -17.34
C ASP A 134 -11.19 19.06 -18.64
N LYS A 135 -10.49 20.05 -19.21
CA LYS A 135 -9.73 19.88 -20.45
C LYS A 135 -8.57 18.87 -20.36
N TYR A 136 -8.20 18.37 -19.18
CA TYR A 136 -7.14 17.40 -18.97
C TYR A 136 -7.66 15.97 -18.81
N PHE A 137 -8.98 15.79 -18.64
CA PHE A 137 -9.60 14.47 -18.63
C PHE A 137 -9.31 13.66 -19.91
N ASN A 138 -9.12 12.35 -19.74
CA ASN A 138 -8.79 11.40 -20.81
C ASN A 138 -7.57 11.83 -21.66
N LYS A 139 -6.67 12.62 -21.07
CA LYS A 139 -5.37 12.96 -21.67
C LYS A 139 -4.28 12.37 -20.80
N THR A 140 -3.27 11.82 -21.45
CA THR A 140 -2.07 11.43 -20.73
C THR A 140 -1.16 12.63 -20.52
N ALA A 141 -0.65 12.77 -19.31
CA ALA A 141 0.30 13.83 -18.97
C ALA A 141 1.54 13.75 -19.86
N ALA A 142 2.06 14.92 -20.23
CA ALA A 142 3.39 15.06 -20.79
C ALA A 142 4.35 15.37 -19.65
N ILE A 143 5.55 14.81 -19.70
CA ILE A 143 6.64 15.14 -18.79
C ILE A 143 7.18 16.51 -19.19
N PRO A 144 7.07 17.53 -18.33
CA PRO A 144 7.61 18.85 -18.63
C PRO A 144 9.14 18.82 -18.80
N ILE A 145 9.69 19.79 -19.52
CA ILE A 145 11.13 19.96 -19.68
C ILE A 145 11.78 20.12 -18.29
N GLY A 146 12.85 19.37 -18.04
CA GLY A 146 13.57 19.39 -16.76
C GLY A 146 12.89 18.61 -15.63
N VAL A 147 11.78 17.92 -15.89
CA VAL A 147 11.11 17.06 -14.92
C VAL A 147 11.36 15.59 -15.26
N SER A 148 11.47 14.75 -14.22
CA SER A 148 11.60 13.31 -14.30
C SER A 148 10.43 12.63 -13.57
N VAL A 149 10.01 11.45 -14.05
CA VAL A 149 8.94 10.67 -13.40
C VAL A 149 9.45 9.30 -12.95
N LEU A 150 9.39 9.04 -11.65
CA LEU A 150 9.58 7.70 -11.08
C LEU A 150 8.21 7.05 -10.84
N GLY A 151 8.01 5.85 -11.36
CA GLY A 151 6.88 4.99 -11.04
C GLY A 151 7.32 3.73 -10.32
N LEU A 152 6.49 3.27 -9.39
CA LEU A 152 6.69 2.02 -8.68
C LEU A 152 5.43 1.17 -8.81
N THR A 153 5.58 -0.13 -9.06
CA THR A 153 4.44 -1.05 -9.11
C THR A 153 4.80 -2.43 -8.59
N GLY A 154 3.83 -3.09 -7.95
CA GLY A 154 3.93 -4.46 -7.47
C GLY A 154 3.20 -5.39 -8.41
N ASN A 155 3.86 -6.45 -8.89
CA ASN A 155 3.25 -7.38 -9.83
C ASN A 155 2.22 -8.33 -9.19
N LEU A 156 2.12 -8.33 -7.86
CA LEU A 156 1.08 -9.03 -7.09
C LEU A 156 0.10 -8.07 -6.40
N ASP A 157 0.04 -6.80 -6.83
CA ASP A 157 -0.95 -5.83 -6.34
C ASP A 157 -2.35 -6.17 -6.89
N PRO A 158 -3.32 -6.57 -6.04
CA PRO A 158 -4.65 -6.93 -6.50
C PRO A 158 -5.59 -5.71 -6.65
N MET A 159 -5.20 -4.52 -6.17
CA MET A 159 -6.00 -3.30 -6.20
C MET A 159 -5.61 -2.41 -7.39
N THR A 160 -4.31 -2.09 -7.51
CA THR A 160 -3.76 -1.26 -8.59
C THR A 160 -2.82 -2.06 -9.47
N THR A 161 -3.39 -3.05 -10.16
CA THR A 161 -2.64 -4.05 -10.94
C THR A 161 -1.60 -3.44 -11.90
N SER A 162 -0.43 -4.07 -12.00
CA SER A 162 0.72 -3.53 -12.75
C SER A 162 0.47 -3.32 -14.25
N LYS A 163 -0.50 -4.02 -14.84
CA LYS A 163 -0.94 -3.76 -16.23
C LYS A 163 -1.37 -2.30 -16.44
N HIS A 164 -2.02 -1.70 -15.45
CA HIS A 164 -2.48 -0.31 -15.53
C HIS A 164 -1.31 0.67 -15.35
N ALA A 165 -0.36 0.36 -14.45
CA ALA A 165 0.86 1.14 -14.30
C ALA A 165 1.70 1.13 -15.58
N ARG A 166 1.95 -0.04 -16.18
CA ARG A 166 2.64 -0.19 -17.47
C ARG A 166 1.97 0.61 -18.58
N ARG A 167 0.64 0.53 -18.69
CA ARG A 167 -0.14 1.29 -19.66
C ARG A 167 -0.03 2.80 -19.43
N HIS A 168 -0.15 3.25 -18.19
CA HIS A 168 -0.02 4.66 -17.82
C HIS A 168 1.36 5.20 -18.20
N PHE A 169 2.43 4.48 -17.84
CA PHE A 169 3.80 4.86 -18.20
C PHE A 169 4.04 4.83 -19.70
N LYS A 170 3.55 3.81 -20.41
CA LYS A 170 3.66 3.73 -21.88
C LYS A 170 3.03 4.94 -22.58
N ASN A 171 1.86 5.38 -22.10
CA ASN A 171 1.12 6.47 -22.74
C ASN A 171 1.65 7.87 -22.37
N MET A 172 2.40 8.00 -21.27
CA MET A 172 2.96 9.29 -20.83
C MET A 172 3.93 9.86 -21.87
N LYS A 173 3.73 11.11 -22.30
CA LYS A 173 4.57 11.71 -23.34
C LYS A 173 5.90 12.19 -22.75
N GLY A 174 7.01 11.75 -23.33
CA GLY A 174 8.36 12.04 -22.85
C GLY A 174 9.07 10.79 -22.31
N ASP A 175 10.40 10.82 -22.39
CA ASP A 175 11.25 9.66 -22.14
C ASP A 175 11.98 9.73 -20.79
N ASN A 176 11.95 10.88 -20.10
CA ASN A 176 12.57 11.05 -18.78
C ASN A 176 11.71 10.43 -17.67
N LYS A 177 11.45 9.13 -17.77
CA LYS A 177 10.64 8.34 -16.83
C LYS A 177 11.23 6.96 -16.63
N LYS A 178 11.03 6.41 -15.43
CA LYS A 178 11.43 5.05 -15.07
C LYS A 178 10.33 4.38 -14.28
N LEU A 179 9.88 3.22 -14.76
CA LEU A 179 8.96 2.35 -14.02
C LEU A 179 9.79 1.23 -13.36
N VAL A 180 9.81 1.21 -12.04
CA VAL A 180 10.42 0.14 -11.25
C VAL A 180 9.34 -0.86 -10.88
N GLU A 181 9.51 -2.11 -11.31
CA GLU A 181 8.56 -3.18 -11.05
C GLU A 181 9.12 -4.16 -10.02
N PHE A 182 8.36 -4.36 -8.94
CA PHE A 182 8.69 -5.34 -7.91
C PHE A 182 7.92 -6.65 -8.20
N PRO A 183 8.61 -7.74 -8.59
CA PRO A 183 7.95 -8.96 -9.08
C PRO A 183 6.98 -9.59 -8.09
N VAL A 184 7.27 -9.45 -6.80
CA VAL A 184 6.47 -10.06 -5.73
C VAL A 184 5.95 -9.02 -4.73
N ALA A 185 5.92 -7.73 -5.04
CA ALA A 185 5.29 -6.77 -4.14
C ALA A 185 3.77 -6.75 -4.33
N VAL A 186 3.06 -6.47 -3.23
CA VAL A 186 1.61 -6.29 -3.19
C VAL A 186 1.25 -4.80 -3.21
N HIS A 187 -0.01 -4.45 -2.90
CA HIS A 187 -0.47 -3.07 -2.86
C HIS A 187 0.38 -2.21 -1.92
N GLY A 188 0.67 -0.96 -2.31
CA GLY A 188 1.49 -0.05 -1.52
C GLY A 188 2.96 -0.49 -1.43
N VAL A 189 3.64 -0.56 -2.59
CA VAL A 189 5.03 -1.05 -2.72
C VAL A 189 6.06 -0.37 -1.83
N ILE A 190 5.84 0.90 -1.48
CA ILE A 190 6.72 1.67 -0.58
C ILE A 190 6.87 0.95 0.77
N ASP A 191 5.78 0.35 1.27
CA ASP A 191 5.73 -0.32 2.57
C ASP A 191 5.55 -1.85 2.44
N ASN A 192 5.69 -2.43 1.25
CA ASN A 192 5.47 -3.86 1.01
C ASN A 192 6.62 -4.54 0.23
N THR A 193 7.85 -4.06 0.44
CA THR A 193 9.08 -4.57 -0.18
C THR A 193 10.23 -4.73 0.85
N PRO A 194 10.03 -5.53 1.93
CA PRO A 194 11.03 -5.69 2.97
C PRO A 194 12.30 -6.37 2.42
N LEU A 195 13.43 -6.09 3.06
CA LEU A 195 14.73 -6.69 2.72
C LEU A 195 14.94 -8.02 3.45
N SER A 196 15.57 -8.98 2.79
CA SER A 196 15.83 -10.33 3.33
C SER A 196 16.98 -10.36 4.33
N ASP A 197 18.02 -9.57 4.08
CA ASP A 197 19.23 -9.46 4.90
C ASP A 197 19.08 -8.47 6.06
N SER A 198 18.12 -7.55 6.00
CA SER A 198 17.86 -6.58 7.06
C SER A 198 16.36 -6.25 7.17
N PRO A 199 15.54 -7.13 7.76
CA PRO A 199 14.08 -6.97 7.82
C PRO A 199 13.58 -5.76 8.63
N THR A 200 14.47 -5.13 9.41
CA THR A 200 14.19 -3.93 10.21
C THR A 200 14.50 -2.63 9.47
N ASP A 201 15.19 -2.72 8.33
CA ASP A 201 15.53 -1.55 7.52
C ASP A 201 14.31 -1.06 6.74
N PRO A 202 14.35 0.20 6.26
CA PRO A 202 13.35 0.70 5.33
C PRO A 202 13.17 -0.24 4.13
N HIS A 203 11.93 -0.42 3.71
CA HIS A 203 11.60 -1.27 2.57
C HIS A 203 12.23 -0.70 1.29
N CYS A 204 12.59 -1.58 0.35
CA CYS A 204 13.30 -1.19 -0.88
C CYS A 204 12.53 -0.13 -1.69
N GLY A 205 11.20 -0.22 -1.75
CA GLY A 205 10.35 0.78 -2.40
C GLY A 205 10.58 2.18 -1.84
N LEU A 206 10.71 2.32 -0.51
CA LEU A 206 11.03 3.60 0.13
C LEU A 206 12.47 4.04 -0.15
N LEU A 207 13.43 3.12 -0.13
CA LEU A 207 14.83 3.41 -0.47
C LEU A 207 14.96 3.96 -1.91
N VAL A 208 14.26 3.36 -2.87
CA VAL A 208 14.24 3.82 -4.27
C VAL A 208 13.66 5.24 -4.39
N VAL A 209 12.60 5.56 -3.63
CA VAL A 209 12.06 6.94 -3.58
C VAL A 209 13.07 7.90 -2.97
N ALA A 210 13.71 7.52 -1.87
CA ALA A 210 14.71 8.35 -1.20
C ALA A 210 15.89 8.66 -2.13
N ASP A 211 16.41 7.65 -2.84
CA ASP A 211 17.49 7.84 -3.80
C ASP A 211 17.09 8.73 -4.98
N PHE A 212 15.87 8.59 -5.50
CA PHE A 212 15.34 9.49 -6.53
C PHE A 212 15.30 10.95 -6.07
N LEU A 213 14.92 11.19 -4.82
CA LEU A 213 14.91 12.53 -4.23
C LEU A 213 16.33 13.07 -3.99
N LEU A 214 17.22 12.25 -3.43
CA LEU A 214 18.63 12.62 -3.19
C LEU A 214 19.38 12.90 -4.49
N ALA A 215 19.01 12.20 -5.56
CA ALA A 215 19.55 12.41 -6.90
C ALA A 215 18.92 13.61 -7.64
N ASN A 216 18.09 14.43 -6.97
CA ASN A 216 17.36 15.55 -7.57
C ASN A 216 16.57 15.14 -8.83
N GLY A 217 16.00 13.93 -8.82
CA GLY A 217 15.24 13.39 -9.94
C GLY A 217 16.07 12.69 -11.03
N ALA A 218 17.40 12.60 -10.90
CA ALA A 218 18.24 11.92 -11.90
C ALA A 218 18.01 10.40 -11.88
N LEU A 219 17.22 9.90 -12.83
CA LEU A 219 16.74 8.51 -12.89
C LEU A 219 17.85 7.46 -13.02
N ASP A 220 18.98 7.83 -13.65
CA ASP A 220 20.14 6.94 -13.84
C ASP A 220 21.04 6.88 -12.60
N ALA A 221 20.89 7.82 -11.68
CA ALA A 221 21.63 7.85 -10.41
C ALA A 221 20.90 7.12 -9.28
N ILE A 222 19.66 6.67 -9.49
CA ILE A 222 18.91 5.90 -8.50
C ILE A 222 19.60 4.55 -8.28
N ASN A 223 19.94 4.25 -7.02
CA ASN A 223 20.46 2.94 -6.67
C ASN A 223 19.31 1.92 -6.54
N LEU A 224 19.36 0.87 -7.36
CA LEU A 224 18.36 -0.20 -7.38
C LEU A 224 18.88 -1.51 -6.76
N THR A 225 20.06 -1.54 -6.15
CA THR A 225 20.66 -2.77 -5.58
C THR A 225 19.82 -3.38 -4.46
N CYS A 226 18.93 -2.60 -3.81
CA CYS A 226 18.02 -3.16 -2.82
C CYS A 226 17.01 -4.14 -3.43
N MET A 227 16.75 -4.07 -4.74
CA MET A 227 15.77 -4.92 -5.41
C MET A 227 16.17 -6.40 -5.36
N ASP A 228 17.47 -6.69 -5.48
CA ASP A 228 18.02 -8.06 -5.38
C ASP A 228 17.86 -8.64 -3.97
N LYS A 229 17.60 -7.78 -2.98
CA LYS A 229 17.45 -8.12 -1.57
C LYS A 229 15.98 -8.11 -1.12
N VAL A 230 15.04 -7.73 -1.99
CA VAL A 230 13.61 -7.80 -1.65
C VAL A 230 13.26 -9.25 -1.33
N GLN A 231 12.57 -9.44 -0.20
CA GLN A 231 12.23 -10.77 0.24
C GLN A 231 11.43 -11.52 -0.84
N PRO A 232 11.86 -12.74 -1.22
CA PRO A 232 11.12 -13.55 -2.15
C PRO A 232 9.76 -13.94 -1.53
N LEU A 233 8.87 -14.42 -2.39
CA LEU A 233 7.63 -15.03 -1.91
C LEU A 233 7.98 -16.22 -1.02
N ASN A 234 7.61 -16.13 0.26
CA ASN A 234 7.84 -17.16 1.26
C ASN A 234 6.52 -17.51 1.95
N PHE A 235 6.30 -18.81 2.16
CA PHE A 235 5.16 -19.40 2.84
C PHE A 235 5.49 -19.98 4.21
N ASP A 236 6.72 -19.77 4.71
CA ASP A 236 7.05 -20.06 6.10
C ASP A 236 6.30 -19.08 7.02
N ILE A 237 5.52 -19.66 7.93
CA ILE A 237 4.71 -18.92 8.88
C ILE A 237 5.20 -19.26 10.29
N PRO A 238 5.88 -18.33 10.98
CA PRO A 238 6.22 -18.49 12.38
C PRO A 238 4.95 -18.64 13.24
N ASP A 239 4.99 -19.50 14.25
CA ASP A 239 3.87 -19.69 15.19
C ASP A 239 3.45 -18.38 15.85
N ALA A 240 4.41 -17.52 16.20
CA ALA A 240 4.13 -16.20 16.75
C ALA A 240 3.32 -15.31 15.80
N LEU A 241 3.56 -15.41 14.48
CA LEU A 241 2.82 -14.65 13.48
C LEU A 241 1.41 -15.24 13.26
N ALA A 242 1.28 -16.56 13.27
CA ALA A 242 -0.01 -17.24 13.19
C ALA A 242 -0.90 -16.89 14.41
N LEU A 243 -0.28 -16.83 15.58
CA LEU A 243 -0.92 -16.36 16.81
C LEU A 243 -1.30 -14.89 16.72
N GLU A 244 -0.38 -14.01 16.32
CA GLU A 244 -0.63 -12.56 16.26
C GLU A 244 -1.74 -12.18 15.28
N LEU A 245 -1.75 -12.76 14.08
CA LEU A 245 -2.66 -12.35 13.01
C LEU A 245 -4.01 -13.08 13.04
N PHE A 246 -4.04 -14.33 13.53
CA PHE A 246 -5.23 -15.18 13.44
C PHE A 246 -5.63 -15.85 14.75
N ASP A 247 -4.91 -15.59 15.86
CA ASP A 247 -5.06 -16.27 17.16
C ASP A 247 -4.91 -17.79 17.06
N LEU A 248 -4.01 -18.28 16.19
CA LEU A 248 -3.72 -19.71 16.04
C LEU A 248 -2.59 -20.14 16.97
N ASP A 249 -2.91 -20.98 17.97
CA ASP A 249 -1.93 -21.60 18.85
C ASP A 249 -1.49 -22.98 18.33
N GLY A 250 -0.18 -23.23 18.27
CA GLY A 250 0.38 -24.45 17.69
C GLY A 250 0.56 -24.42 16.17
N GLY A 251 0.67 -23.22 15.59
CA GLY A 251 1.07 -23.02 14.20
C GLY A 251 -0.08 -22.85 13.19
N ALA A 252 0.27 -22.40 11.98
CA ALA A 252 -0.72 -21.99 10.98
C ALA A 252 -1.53 -23.17 10.41
N MET A 253 -0.93 -24.35 10.21
CA MET A 253 -1.57 -25.52 9.58
C MET A 253 -2.41 -26.38 10.53
N ASP A 254 -1.88 -26.66 11.73
CA ASP A 254 -2.49 -27.61 12.68
C ASP A 254 -2.93 -26.96 13.99
N GLY A 255 -2.61 -25.68 14.17
CA GLY A 255 -3.01 -24.91 15.35
C GLY A 255 -4.52 -24.74 15.47
N LYS A 256 -4.92 -24.38 16.69
CA LYS A 256 -6.31 -24.15 17.11
C LYS A 256 -6.52 -22.69 17.45
N ILE A 257 -7.77 -22.23 17.42
CA ILE A 257 -8.12 -20.90 17.92
C ILE A 257 -7.81 -20.85 19.42
N LEU A 258 -6.97 -19.89 19.82
CA LEU A 258 -6.73 -19.60 21.22
C LEU A 258 -8.04 -19.10 21.85
N ASN A 259 -8.46 -19.71 22.95
CA ASN A 259 -9.61 -19.24 23.72
C ASN A 259 -9.12 -18.75 25.08
N PRO A 260 -8.90 -17.43 25.27
CA PRO A 260 -8.33 -16.87 26.49
C PRO A 260 -9.10 -17.23 27.77
N ALA A 261 -10.41 -17.44 27.66
CA ALA A 261 -11.27 -17.82 28.79
C ALA A 261 -11.10 -19.30 29.19
N GLN A 262 -10.76 -20.18 28.24
CA GLN A 262 -10.52 -21.61 28.49
C GLN A 262 -9.04 -21.91 28.76
N ASP A 263 -8.12 -21.14 28.17
CA ASP A 263 -6.66 -21.34 28.22
C ASP A 263 -5.95 -20.41 29.23
N ALA A 264 -6.67 -19.94 30.25
CA ALA A 264 -6.29 -18.81 31.11
C ALA A 264 -4.94 -18.93 31.83
N LYS A 265 -4.40 -20.15 32.03
CA LYS A 265 -3.08 -20.38 32.65
C LYS A 265 -1.92 -20.07 31.69
N ASP A 266 -2.08 -20.32 30.39
CA ASP A 266 -1.04 -20.13 29.37
C ASP A 266 -1.14 -18.76 28.68
N TYR A 267 -2.35 -18.20 28.62
CA TYR A 267 -2.63 -16.88 28.01
C TYR A 267 -1.78 -15.75 28.60
N LYS A 268 -1.59 -15.73 29.93
CA LYS A 268 -0.87 -14.66 30.62
C LYS A 268 0.62 -14.66 30.28
N SER A 269 1.23 -15.82 30.07
CA SER A 269 2.64 -15.93 29.70
C SER A 269 2.89 -15.44 28.27
N LYS A 270 2.18 -16.03 27.28
CA LYS A 270 2.35 -15.72 25.85
C LYS A 270 1.99 -14.26 25.50
N TYR A 271 0.97 -13.70 26.15
CA TYR A 271 0.58 -12.31 25.93
C TYR A 271 1.59 -11.31 26.52
N THR A 272 2.31 -11.68 27.59
CA THR A 272 3.36 -10.86 28.17
C THR A 272 4.57 -10.79 27.24
N ASP A 273 4.96 -11.91 26.62
CA ASP A 273 6.02 -11.93 25.61
C ASP A 273 5.66 -11.10 24.36
N MET A 274 4.42 -11.17 23.88
CA MET A 274 3.95 -10.33 22.76
C MET A 274 3.94 -8.84 23.13
N LYS A 275 3.57 -8.48 24.36
CA LYS A 275 3.67 -7.08 24.85
C LYS A 275 5.12 -6.62 24.95
N VAL A 276 6.04 -7.48 25.40
CA VAL A 276 7.47 -7.18 25.44
C VAL A 276 8.01 -6.99 24.03
N TYR A 277 7.61 -7.82 23.07
CA TYR A 277 7.97 -7.68 21.65
C TYR A 277 7.46 -6.35 21.06
N LYS A 278 6.17 -6.03 21.23
CA LYS A 278 5.58 -4.75 20.78
C LYS A 278 6.24 -3.54 21.45
N SER A 279 6.56 -3.63 22.74
CA SER A 279 7.26 -2.58 23.47
C SER A 279 8.66 -2.33 22.91
N LYS A 280 9.43 -3.39 22.67
CA LYS A 280 10.77 -3.30 22.06
C LYS A 280 10.71 -2.75 20.64
N TYR A 281 9.75 -3.20 19.83
CA TYR A 281 9.57 -2.72 18.46
C TYR A 281 9.14 -1.23 18.41
N THR A 282 8.26 -0.82 19.32
CA THR A 282 7.84 0.59 19.46
C THR A 282 9.00 1.47 19.92
N GLN A 283 9.77 1.03 20.93
CA GLN A 283 10.95 1.78 21.38
C GLN A 283 12.03 1.87 20.30
N MET A 284 12.20 0.83 19.49
CA MET A 284 13.10 0.83 18.34
C MET A 284 12.67 1.85 17.28
N LYS A 285 11.37 1.89 16.91
CA LYS A 285 10.83 2.88 15.97
C LYS A 285 11.04 4.32 16.45
N VAL A 286 10.79 4.57 17.73
CA VAL A 286 11.04 5.89 18.33
C VAL A 286 12.53 6.22 18.31
N GLY A 287 13.39 5.24 18.64
CA GLY A 287 14.85 5.40 18.58
C GLY A 287 15.36 5.78 17.19
N VAL A 288 14.86 5.12 16.14
CA VAL A 288 15.21 5.43 14.75
C VAL A 288 14.76 6.85 14.37
N ILE A 289 13.53 7.25 14.71
CA ILE A 289 13.02 8.60 14.45
C ILE A 289 13.88 9.67 15.13
N VAL A 290 14.25 9.47 16.40
CA VAL A 290 15.11 10.39 17.15
C VAL A 290 16.50 10.48 16.51
N LEU A 291 17.07 9.34 16.08
CA LEU A 291 18.35 9.32 15.38
C LEU A 291 18.29 10.10 14.06
N SER A 292 17.22 9.94 13.29
CA SER A 292 16.98 10.68 12.05
C SER A 292 16.98 12.19 12.27
N PHE A 293 16.28 12.67 13.31
CA PHE A 293 16.27 14.09 13.66
C PHE A 293 17.64 14.60 14.11
N ALA A 294 18.40 13.78 14.85
CA ALA A 294 19.76 14.15 15.26
C ALA A 294 20.73 14.26 14.06
N VAL A 295 20.64 13.33 13.09
CA VAL A 295 21.46 13.35 11.88
C VAL A 295 21.11 14.56 11.00
N VAL A 296 19.81 14.86 10.82
CA VAL A 296 19.36 16.06 10.09
C VAL A 296 19.83 17.32 10.80
N GLY A 297 19.72 17.38 12.14
CA GLY A 297 20.20 18.51 12.94
C GLY A 297 21.71 18.75 12.80
N LEU A 298 22.52 17.69 12.83
CA LEU A 298 23.96 17.75 12.60
C LEU A 298 24.30 18.20 11.18
N GLY A 299 23.55 17.71 10.18
CA GLY A 299 23.70 18.14 8.77
C GLY A 299 23.41 19.63 8.59
N VAL A 300 22.32 20.13 9.18
CA VAL A 300 21.96 21.56 9.16
C VAL A 300 23.02 22.39 9.88
N TYR A 301 23.48 21.95 11.05
CA TYR A 301 24.54 22.63 11.80
C TYR A 301 25.84 22.72 11.00
N ALA A 302 26.28 21.62 10.39
CA ALA A 302 27.47 21.59 9.54
C ALA A 302 27.32 22.51 8.32
N PHE A 303 26.14 22.54 7.69
CA PHE A 303 25.85 23.43 6.57
C PHE A 303 25.89 24.91 6.96
N LEU A 304 25.31 25.28 8.11
CA LEU A 304 25.37 26.64 8.64
C LEU A 304 26.81 27.05 8.96
N LYS A 305 27.59 26.18 9.62
CA LYS A 305 29.01 26.43 9.90
C LYS A 305 29.84 26.57 8.62
N HIS A 306 29.55 25.77 7.60
CA HIS A 306 30.21 25.90 6.30
C HIS A 306 29.87 27.23 5.62
N ARG A 307 28.61 27.68 5.68
CA ARG A 307 28.21 29.00 5.16
C ARG A 307 28.85 30.15 5.91
N GLU A 308 28.92 30.08 7.24
CA GLU A 308 29.66 31.06 8.06
C GLU A 308 31.12 31.11 7.63
N ALA A 309 31.81 29.97 7.58
CA ALA A 309 33.21 29.90 7.18
C ALA A 309 33.44 30.44 5.76
N LYS A 310 32.53 30.15 4.81
CA LYS A 310 32.58 30.69 3.44
C LYS A 310 32.37 32.21 3.42
N ALA A 311 31.43 32.74 4.20
CA ALA A 311 31.20 34.18 4.31
C ALA A 311 32.39 34.91 4.97
N THR A 312 33.02 34.29 5.97
CA THR A 312 34.25 34.77 6.60
C THR A 312 35.39 34.78 5.58
N ARG A 313 35.62 33.69 4.85
CA ARG A 313 36.64 33.63 3.77
C ARG A 313 36.38 34.68 2.68
N GLY A 314 35.13 34.89 2.27
CA GLY A 314 34.77 35.93 1.31
C GLY A 314 35.04 37.35 1.82
N LYS A 315 34.88 37.61 3.12
CA LYS A 315 35.24 38.89 3.75
C LYS A 315 36.75 39.15 3.78
N TYR A 316 37.56 38.11 3.90
CA TYR A 316 39.03 38.23 3.96
C TYR A 316 39.71 38.11 2.59
N ALA A 317 39.05 37.56 1.57
CA ALA A 317 39.55 37.57 0.19
C ALA A 317 39.77 38.98 -0.36
N VAL A 318 38.96 39.96 0.09
CA VAL A 318 39.12 41.40 -0.25
C VAL A 318 40.46 41.98 0.26
N TYR A 319 41.07 41.35 1.28
CA TYR A 319 42.38 41.77 1.81
C TYR A 319 43.57 41.05 1.16
N GLU A 320 43.36 39.87 0.55
CA GLU A 320 44.40 39.17 -0.20
C GLU A 320 44.65 39.82 -1.58
N ASP A 321 43.60 40.28 -2.26
CA ASP A 321 43.75 41.02 -3.53
C ASP A 321 44.38 42.41 -3.33
N ALA A 322 44.24 43.01 -2.14
CA ALA A 322 44.91 44.27 -1.78
C ALA A 322 46.41 44.10 -1.46
N CYS A 323 46.88 42.89 -1.17
CA CYS A 323 48.30 42.61 -0.92
C CYS A 323 49.07 42.19 -2.18
N MET A 324 48.38 41.84 -3.28
CA MET A 324 48.99 41.41 -4.55
C MET A 324 48.97 42.50 -5.63
N GLY A 325 48.50 43.71 -5.31
CA GLY A 325 48.39 44.85 -6.23
C GLY A 325 49.37 45.99 -5.95
N ASN A 326 50.68 45.77 -6.13
CA ASN A 326 51.69 46.67 -6.71
C ASN A 326 53.10 46.42 -6.15
N ALA A 327 53.95 45.81 -6.98
CA ALA A 327 55.33 46.25 -7.17
C ALA A 327 55.80 45.82 -8.57
N SER A 328 55.91 46.82 -9.45
CA SER A 328 56.73 46.91 -10.69
C SER A 328 56.71 45.75 -11.69
#